data_AF-A0A6P0XT64-F1
#
_entry.id   AF-A0A6P0XT64-F1
#
_cell.length_a   1.000
_cell.length_b   1.000
_cell.length_c   1.000
_cell.angle_alpha   90.00
_cell.angle_beta   90.00
_cell.angle_gamma   90.00
#
_symmetry.space_group_name_H-M   'P 1'
#
loop_
_entity.id
_entity.type
_entity.pdbx_description
1 polymer ?
#
loop_
_entity_poly.entity_id
_entity_poly.type
_entity_poly.pdbx_seq_one_letter_code
_entity_poly.pdbx_strand_id
1 'polypeptide(L)'
;VGYKTINLCKLIVLYPTDYRFSKQWRQQAEQQMIASGKSGMSDEQIEKFVEYFWKALHPELFIKPLVKNTELVDLIIEINFDHSIGKIYQPNYLN
;
A
#
# COMPACT_ATOMS: atom_id res chain seq x y z
N VAL A 1 26.76 -3.01 29.39
CA VAL A 1 25.42 -3.51 29.78
C VAL A 1 24.42 -2.90 28.80
N GLY A 2 24.11 -3.64 27.73
CA GLY A 2 23.26 -3.15 26.64
C GLY A 2 21.81 -3.51 26.93
N TYR A 3 20.97 -2.51 27.16
CA TYR A 3 19.53 -2.71 27.08
C TYR A 3 19.19 -2.87 25.61
N LYS A 4 19.02 -4.12 25.17
CA LYS A 4 18.34 -4.43 23.91
C LYS A 4 16.88 -4.05 24.14
N THR A 5 16.55 -2.80 23.86
CA THR A 5 15.17 -2.32 23.88
C THR A 5 14.37 -3.22 22.94
N ILE A 6 13.46 -4.02 23.50
CA ILE A 6 12.50 -4.78 22.72
C ILE A 6 11.51 -3.75 22.19
N ASN A 7 11.74 -3.25 20.99
CA ASN A 7 10.74 -2.47 20.26
C ASN A 7 9.96 -3.46 19.38
N LEU A 8 8.78 -3.88 19.84
CA LEU A 8 7.88 -4.76 19.09
C LEU A 8 6.68 -3.96 18.56
N CYS A 9 6.94 -3.16 17.52
CA CYS A 9 5.95 -2.69 16.56
C CYS A 9 6.56 -2.84 15.16
N LYS A 10 6.62 -4.08 14.68
CA LYS A 10 7.25 -4.44 13.41
C LYS A 10 6.29 -4.18 12.25
N LEU A 11 6.59 -3.21 11.37
CA LEU A 11 5.69 -2.84 10.26
C LEU A 11 5.85 -3.82 9.09
N ILE A 12 4.72 -4.37 8.63
CA ILE A 12 4.62 -5.07 7.35
C ILE A 12 4.06 -4.09 6.32
N VAL A 13 4.75 -3.94 5.19
CA VAL A 13 4.31 -3.07 4.09
C VAL A 13 3.81 -3.93 2.94
N LEU A 14 2.53 -3.79 2.60
CA LEU A 14 1.98 -4.28 1.33
C LEU A 14 2.24 -3.20 0.28
N TYR A 15 3.15 -3.47 -0.64
CA TYR A 15 3.68 -2.51 -1.59
C TYR A 15 3.21 -2.84 -3.01
N PRO A 16 2.18 -2.15 -3.54
CA PRO A 16 1.80 -2.33 -4.94
C PRO A 16 2.99 -2.06 -5.85
N THR A 17 3.26 -2.97 -6.79
CA THR A 17 4.35 -2.78 -7.76
C THR A 17 4.14 -1.55 -8.64
N ASP A 18 2.89 -1.11 -8.78
CA ASP A 18 2.50 0.19 -9.29
C ASP A 18 1.34 0.76 -8.45
N TYR A 19 1.54 1.94 -7.87
CA TYR A 19 0.52 2.56 -7.03
C TYR A 19 -0.74 2.94 -7.82
N ARG A 20 -0.66 3.08 -9.16
CA ARG A 20 -1.80 3.42 -10.01
C ARG A 20 -2.88 2.34 -10.01
N PHE A 21 -2.53 1.12 -9.62
CA PHE A 21 -3.48 0.02 -9.43
C PHE A 21 -4.56 0.36 -8.41
N SER A 22 -4.28 1.23 -7.43
CA SER A 22 -5.27 1.66 -6.42
C SER A 22 -6.55 2.22 -7.05
N LYS A 23 -6.44 2.88 -8.21
CA LYS A 23 -7.59 3.42 -8.93
C LYS A 23 -8.49 2.30 -9.46
N GLN A 24 -7.91 1.35 -10.18
CA GLN A 24 -8.65 0.23 -10.76
C GLN A 24 -9.24 -0.68 -9.68
N TRP A 25 -8.48 -0.95 -8.61
CA TRP A 25 -9.00 -1.70 -7.47
C TRP A 25 -10.17 -1.00 -6.79
N ARG A 26 -10.12 0.34 -6.65
CA ARG A 26 -11.24 1.08 -6.06
C ARG A 26 -12.47 1.03 -6.96
N GLN A 27 -12.31 1.14 -8.27
CA GLN A 27 -13.39 0.99 -9.25
C GLN A 27 -14.03 -0.40 -9.17
N GLN A 28 -13.22 -1.45 -9.18
CA GLN A 28 -13.71 -2.83 -9.09
C GLN A 28 -14.46 -3.08 -7.77
N ALA A 29 -13.91 -2.61 -6.65
CA ALA A 29 -14.56 -2.73 -5.35
C ALA A 29 -15.92 -2.00 -5.31
N GLU A 30 -16.01 -0.81 -5.89
CA GLU A 30 -17.26 -0.05 -5.93
C GLU A 30 -18.31 -0.72 -6.82
N GLN A 31 -17.92 -1.21 -7.99
CA GLN A 31 -18.79 -1.98 -8.89
C GLN A 31 -19.35 -3.23 -8.20
N GLN A 32 -18.52 -3.95 -7.44
CA GLN A 32 -18.96 -5.11 -6.66
C GLN A 32 -19.95 -4.72 -5.57
N MET A 33 -19.73 -3.60 -4.86
CA MET A 33 -20.69 -3.11 -3.88
C MET A 33 -22.03 -2.72 -4.51
N ILE A 34 -22.01 -2.02 -5.64
CA ILE A 34 -23.23 -1.60 -6.35
C ILE A 34 -23.99 -2.83 -6.86
N ALA A 35 -23.29 -3.82 -7.42
CA ALA A 35 -23.87 -5.09 -7.84
C ALA A 35 -24.51 -5.86 -6.68
N SER A 36 -23.98 -5.70 -5.45
CA SER A 36 -24.59 -6.27 -4.23
C SER A 36 -25.83 -5.50 -3.72
N GLY A 37 -26.29 -4.48 -4.45
CA GLY A 37 -27.48 -3.70 -4.13
C GLY A 37 -27.24 -2.51 -3.18
N LYS A 38 -25.98 -2.16 -2.92
CA LYS A 38 -25.61 -1.01 -2.08
C LYS A 38 -25.41 0.24 -2.95
N SER A 39 -25.60 1.42 -2.37
CA SER A 39 -25.16 2.65 -3.02
C SER A 39 -23.63 2.71 -3.02
N GLY A 40 -23.09 3.37 -4.04
CA GLY A 40 -21.65 3.58 -4.18
C GLY A 40 -21.32 4.90 -4.84
N MET A 41 -20.03 5.18 -4.94
CA MET A 41 -19.45 6.34 -5.61
C MET A 41 -19.56 6.19 -7.13
N SER A 42 -19.76 7.32 -7.81
CA SER A 42 -19.58 7.41 -9.25
C SER A 42 -18.09 7.33 -9.63
N ASP A 43 -17.80 7.03 -10.90
CA ASP A 43 -16.43 6.98 -11.40
C ASP A 43 -15.67 8.30 -11.15
N GLU A 44 -16.33 9.45 -11.29
CA GLU A 44 -15.74 10.76 -11.01
C GLU A 44 -15.40 10.95 -9.52
N GLN A 45 -16.23 10.44 -8.62
CA GLN A 45 -15.97 10.47 -7.19
C GLN A 45 -14.79 9.56 -6.82
N ILE A 46 -14.69 8.40 -7.46
CA ILE A 46 -13.56 7.48 -7.29
C ILE A 46 -12.27 8.15 -7.76
N GLU A 47 -12.27 8.81 -8.92
CA GLU A 47 -11.13 9.57 -9.43
C GLU A 47 -10.63 10.60 -8.39
N LYS A 48 -11.53 11.49 -7.97
CA LYS A 48 -11.18 12.57 -7.02
C LYS A 48 -10.69 12.02 -5.69
N PHE A 49 -11.30 10.94 -5.22
CA PHE A 49 -10.87 10.24 -4.01
C PHE A 49 -9.43 9.74 -4.16
N VAL A 50 -9.14 8.98 -5.22
CA VAL A 50 -7.82 8.38 -5.43
C VAL A 50 -6.76 9.46 -5.67
N GLU A 51 -7.05 10.48 -6.47
CA GLU A 51 -6.15 11.62 -6.70
C GLU A 51 -5.83 12.38 -5.42
N TYR A 52 -6.83 12.60 -4.55
CA TYR A 52 -6.60 13.22 -3.26
C TYR A 52 -5.61 12.40 -2.42
N PHE A 53 -5.79 11.08 -2.36
CA PHE A 53 -4.88 10.19 -1.65
C PHE A 53 -3.46 10.24 -2.23
N TRP A 54 -3.30 10.27 -3.56
CA TRP A 54 -1.98 10.40 -4.18
C TRP A 54 -1.30 11.73 -3.87
N LYS A 55 -2.05 12.82 -3.74
CA LYS A 55 -1.51 14.13 -3.35
C LYS A 55 -1.12 14.15 -1.86
N ALA A 56 -1.97 13.59 -1.00
CA ALA A 56 -1.75 13.59 0.45
C ALA A 56 -0.64 12.61 0.87
N LEU A 57 -0.55 11.45 0.21
CA LEU A 57 0.39 10.38 0.52
C LEU A 57 1.14 9.94 -0.74
N HIS A 58 1.88 10.87 -1.33
CA HIS A 58 2.60 10.60 -2.56
C HIS A 58 3.61 9.45 -2.38
N PRO A 59 3.50 8.34 -3.14
CA PRO A 59 4.30 7.13 -2.91
C PRO A 59 5.81 7.37 -2.93
N GLU A 60 6.28 8.24 -3.83
CA GLU A 60 7.71 8.59 -3.92
C GLU A 60 8.24 9.31 -2.68
N LEU A 61 7.40 10.12 -2.04
CA LEU A 61 7.81 10.99 -0.92
C LEU A 61 7.65 10.29 0.43
N PHE A 62 6.68 9.39 0.56
CA PHE A 62 6.34 8.77 1.85
C PHE A 62 6.58 7.27 1.86
N ILE A 63 6.15 6.54 0.83
CA ILE A 63 6.19 5.07 0.83
C ILE A 63 7.58 4.55 0.46
N LYS A 64 8.21 5.09 -0.59
CA LYS A 64 9.56 4.68 -1.00
C LYS A 64 10.63 4.91 0.10
N PRO A 65 10.62 6.01 0.85
CA PRO A 65 11.51 6.17 1.99
C PRO A 65 11.17 5.22 3.15
N LEU A 66 9.87 4.98 3.40
CA LEU A 66 9.42 4.06 4.45
C LEU A 66 9.90 2.63 4.21
N VAL A 67 9.76 2.09 2.99
CA VAL A 67 10.23 0.73 2.66
C VAL A 67 11.75 0.58 2.71
N LYS A 68 12.51 1.67 2.83
CA LYS A 68 13.97 1.64 3.05
C LYS A 68 14.35 1.76 4.52
N ASN A 69 13.39 2.04 5.41
CA ASN A 69 13.64 2.23 6.82
C ASN A 69 13.71 0.89 7.55
N THR A 70 14.93 0.39 7.73
CA THR A 70 15.25 -0.91 8.33
C THR A 70 14.95 -1.01 9.83
N GLU A 71 14.80 0.14 10.50
CA GLU A 71 14.46 0.22 11.92
C GLU A 71 12.94 0.11 12.16
N LEU A 72 12.13 0.47 11.16
CA LEU A 72 10.67 0.51 11.27
C LEU A 72 9.99 -0.63 10.50
N VAL A 73 10.51 -0.99 9.33
CA VAL A 73 9.91 -1.98 8.44
C VAL A 73 10.64 -3.31 8.58
N ASP A 74 9.87 -4.37 8.81
CA ASP A 74 10.40 -5.72 8.96
C ASP A 74 10.19 -6.58 7.72
N LEU A 75 9.11 -6.33 6.99
CA LEU A 75 8.75 -7.12 5.83
C LEU A 75 8.06 -6.25 4.79
N ILE A 76 8.48 -6.42 3.55
CA ILE A 76 7.86 -5.81 2.38
C ILE A 76 7.35 -6.95 1.51
N ILE A 77 6.08 -6.87 1.14
CA ILE A 77 5.40 -7.82 0.27
C ILE A 77 4.92 -7.02 -0.93
N GLU A 78 5.50 -7.28 -2.10
CA GLU A 78 5.03 -6.69 -3.34
C GLU A 78 3.66 -7.26 -3.71
N ILE A 79 2.75 -6.39 -4.15
CA ILE A 79 1.42 -6.77 -4.62
C ILE A 79 1.31 -6.46 -6.11
N ASN A 80 1.08 -7.48 -6.92
CA ASN A 80 0.85 -7.33 -8.35
C ASN A 80 -0.56 -6.82 -8.63
N PHE A 81 -0.82 -6.42 -9.88
CA PHE A 81 -2.11 -5.88 -10.31
C PHE A 81 -3.32 -6.79 -9.95
N ASP A 82 -3.16 -8.10 -10.05
CA ASP A 82 -4.19 -9.10 -9.77
C ASP A 82 -4.30 -9.49 -8.28
N HIS A 83 -3.71 -8.68 -7.39
CA HIS A 83 -3.55 -8.95 -5.96
C HIS A 83 -2.68 -10.18 -5.62
N SER A 84 -2.03 -10.81 -6.61
CA SER A 84 -1.07 -11.88 -6.33
C SER A 84 0.17 -11.33 -5.62
N ILE A 85 0.77 -12.18 -4.80
CA ILE A 85 2.00 -11.87 -4.08
C ILE A 85 3.17 -11.90 -5.08
N GLY A 86 3.90 -10.79 -5.15
CA GLY A 86 5.17 -10.68 -5.86
C GLY A 86 6.35 -11.09 -4.99
N LYS A 87 7.39 -10.26 -4.95
CA LYS A 87 8.55 -10.50 -4.08
C LYS A 87 8.20 -10.28 -2.62
N ILE A 88 8.81 -11.07 -1.75
CA ILE A 88 8.79 -10.89 -0.31
C ILE A 88 10.23 -10.68 0.14
N TYR A 89 10.51 -9.57 0.81
CA TYR A 89 11.87 -9.25 1.24
C TYR A 89 11.87 -8.37 2.49
N GLN A 90 12.99 -8.39 3.21
CA GLN A 90 13.25 -7.45 4.30
C GLN A 90 14.02 -6.25 3.72
N PRO A 91 13.86 -5.03 4.26
CA PRO A 91 14.58 -3.86 3.77
C PRO A 91 16.12 -4.02 3.82
N ASN A 92 16.64 -4.87 4.72
CA ASN A 92 18.07 -5.18 4.85
C ASN A 92 18.67 -6.01 3.70
N TYR A 93 17.86 -6.57 2.79
CA TYR A 93 18.33 -7.44 1.69
C TYR A 93 18.73 -6.70 0.40
N LEU A 94 18.65 -5.36 0.37
CA LEU A 94 19.02 -4.53 -0.80
C LEU A 94 20.41 -3.89 -0.70
N ASN A 95 21.30 -4.41 0.17
CA ASN A 95 22.70 -3.99 0.25
C ASN A 95 23.57 -4.62 -0.83
#